data_AF-A0A1Y0NC49-F1
#
_entry.id   AF-A0A1Y0NC49-F1
#
_cell.length_a   1.000
_cell.length_b   1.000
_cell.length_c   1.000
_cell.angle_alpha   90.00
_cell.angle_beta   90.00
_cell.angle_gamma   90.00
#
_symmetry.space_group_name_H-M   'P 1'
#
loop_
_entity.id
_entity.type
_entity.pdbx_description
1 polymer ?
#
loop_
_entity_poly.entity_id
_entity_poly.type
_entity_poly.pdbx_seq_one_letter_code
_entity_poly.pdbx_strand_id
1 'polypeptide(L)'
;MADESELGPLDVQISKRDEIGERDSGLVVSEALNSLEAHAFSTFETIMLKIKERSDGTISFKMAAEIAAMLTGGVFEPIYKQIDPEKLGATARSLNVANEYGKRLNVRGKNLKQNALQRLGVAYPSHGFVIDRREAERLFTHVRTPSDLEIELAAGVGVYASIPCDTPLVQFLNPVVKEVKNDPSNAAATGTSAKGAAVKRSKPTAPKRSAGARRNSVRPTK
;
A
#
# COMPACT_ATOMS: atom_id res chain seq x y z
N MET A 1 9.33 -13.42 7.55
CA MET A 1 8.59 -12.89 8.72
C MET A 1 9.13 -13.58 9.95
N ALA A 2 9.79 -12.83 10.83
CA ALA A 2 10.23 -13.30 12.15
C ALA A 2 9.00 -13.50 13.06
N ASP A 3 9.19 -14.04 14.26
CA ASP A 3 8.08 -14.42 15.13
C ASP A 3 7.29 -13.22 15.68
N GLU A 4 7.93 -12.08 15.87
CA GLU A 4 7.30 -10.80 16.28
C GLU A 4 7.09 -9.84 15.09
N SER A 5 7.20 -10.34 13.85
CA SER A 5 6.97 -9.50 12.67
C SER A 5 5.49 -9.36 12.36
N GLU A 6 5.08 -8.11 12.11
CA GLU A 6 3.71 -7.74 11.82
C GLU A 6 3.61 -7.06 10.44
N LEU A 7 2.54 -7.34 9.71
CA LEU A 7 2.13 -6.58 8.54
C LEU A 7 0.75 -5.95 8.83
N GLY A 8 0.51 -4.74 8.32
CA GLY A 8 -0.83 -4.14 8.31
C GLY A 8 -1.60 -4.48 7.03
N PRO A 9 -2.93 -4.30 7.01
CA PRO A 9 -3.72 -4.31 5.79
C PRO A 9 -3.25 -3.22 4.82
N LEU A 10 -3.74 -3.27 3.58
CA LEU A 10 -3.37 -2.29 2.55
C LEU A 10 -3.78 -0.88 3.03
N ASP A 11 -2.78 -0.06 3.37
CA ASP A 11 -3.00 1.30 3.84
C ASP A 11 -3.34 2.20 2.65
N VAL A 12 -4.58 2.68 2.63
CA VAL A 12 -5.05 3.61 1.62
C VAL A 12 -4.89 5.00 2.21
N GLN A 13 -3.79 5.66 1.87
CA GLN A 13 -3.48 6.97 2.43
C GLN A 13 -4.45 8.03 1.88
N ILE A 14 -5.45 8.39 2.67
CA ILE A 14 -6.38 9.47 2.34
C ILE A 14 -5.80 10.77 2.89
N SER A 15 -5.57 11.72 1.99
CA SER A 15 -5.13 13.06 2.36
C SER A 15 -6.35 13.85 2.86
N LYS A 16 -6.44 14.12 4.17
CA LYS A 16 -7.34 15.18 4.67
C LYS A 16 -6.63 16.52 4.44
N ARG A 17 -7.30 17.48 3.79
CA ARG A 17 -6.76 18.84 3.59
C ARG A 17 -6.95 19.73 4.82
N ASP A 18 -7.88 19.41 5.71
CA ASP A 18 -8.34 20.36 6.75
C ASP A 18 -8.18 19.90 8.20
N GLU A 19 -7.62 18.71 8.47
CA GLU A 19 -7.39 18.23 9.84
C GLU A 19 -5.93 17.81 10.04
N ILE A 20 -5.20 18.61 10.82
CA ILE A 20 -3.84 18.30 11.26
C ILE A 20 -3.93 17.13 12.27
N GLY A 21 -3.73 15.90 11.80
CA GLY A 21 -3.33 14.78 12.68
C GLY A 21 -4.18 13.52 12.67
N GLU A 22 -5.37 13.48 12.05
CA GLU A 22 -6.22 12.29 12.06
C GLU A 22 -6.28 11.57 10.71
N ARG A 23 -5.78 10.33 10.67
CA ARG A 23 -5.98 9.37 9.58
C ARG A 23 -7.32 8.67 9.78
N ASP A 24 -8.34 9.06 9.02
CA ASP A 24 -9.55 8.24 8.91
C ASP A 24 -9.34 7.11 7.91
N SER A 25 -9.74 5.90 8.31
CA SER A 25 -9.76 4.75 7.41
C SER A 25 -10.94 4.89 6.45
N GLY A 26 -10.67 5.14 5.18
CA GLY A 26 -11.73 5.27 4.17
C GLY A 26 -12.53 3.99 3.98
N LEU A 27 -11.92 2.84 4.24
CA LEU A 27 -12.60 1.55 4.15
C LEU A 27 -13.91 1.51 4.98
N VAL A 28 -13.91 2.18 6.12
CA VAL A 28 -15.03 2.21 7.08
C VAL A 28 -16.27 2.91 6.48
N VAL A 29 -16.10 3.89 5.59
CA VAL A 29 -17.22 4.72 5.11
C VAL A 29 -18.12 3.96 4.14
N SER A 30 -17.55 3.17 3.23
CA SER A 30 -18.33 2.42 2.24
C SER A 30 -19.08 1.24 2.87
N GLU A 31 -18.44 0.54 3.82
CA GLU A 31 -19.10 -0.53 4.57
C GLU A 31 -20.20 0.00 5.49
N ALA A 32 -19.96 1.14 6.15
CA ALA A 32 -20.97 1.81 6.95
C ALA A 32 -22.19 2.23 6.11
N LEU A 33 -21.99 2.70 4.87
CA LEU A 33 -23.08 3.03 3.95
C LEU A 33 -23.91 1.81 3.55
N ASN A 34 -23.26 0.71 3.17
CA ASN A 34 -23.97 -0.53 2.84
C ASN A 34 -24.76 -1.07 4.06
N SER A 35 -24.17 -0.96 5.25
CA SER A 35 -24.84 -1.32 6.50
C SER A 35 -26.06 -0.42 6.77
N LEU A 36 -25.91 0.89 6.57
CA LEU A 36 -26.99 1.86 6.75
C LEU A 36 -28.14 1.63 5.75
N GLU A 37 -27.83 1.28 4.50
CA GLU A 37 -28.80 0.89 3.49
C GLU A 37 -29.59 -0.35 3.92
N ALA A 38 -28.88 -1.41 4.33
CA ALA A 38 -29.50 -2.65 4.80
C ALA A 38 -30.41 -2.42 6.02
N HIS A 39 -29.96 -1.60 6.97
CA HIS A 39 -30.75 -1.20 8.13
C HIS A 39 -31.97 -0.36 7.76
N ALA A 40 -31.84 0.57 6.80
CA ALA A 40 -32.97 1.37 6.31
C ALA A 40 -34.04 0.47 5.68
N PHE A 41 -33.63 -0.47 4.82
CA PHE A 41 -34.55 -1.41 4.19
C PHE A 41 -35.24 -2.31 5.22
N SER A 42 -34.49 -2.90 6.14
CA SER A 42 -35.04 -3.76 7.20
C SER A 42 -36.01 -3.01 8.12
N THR A 43 -35.71 -1.74 8.44
CA THR A 43 -36.58 -0.89 9.24
C THR A 43 -37.88 -0.59 8.51
N PHE A 44 -37.81 -0.23 7.22
CA PHE A 44 -38.99 -0.03 6.39
C PHE A 44 -39.89 -1.27 6.37
N GLU A 45 -39.31 -2.43 6.07
CA GLU A 45 -40.04 -3.70 6.01
C GLU A 45 -40.71 -4.02 7.36
N THR A 46 -39.94 -3.89 8.45
CA THR A 46 -40.43 -4.14 9.80
C THR A 46 -41.61 -3.23 10.16
N ILE A 47 -41.52 -1.94 9.86
CA ILE A 47 -42.59 -0.98 10.15
C ILE A 47 -43.82 -1.30 9.30
N MET A 48 -43.65 -1.52 8.00
CA MET A 48 -44.75 -1.81 7.07
C MET A 48 -45.52 -3.07 7.49
N LEU A 49 -44.81 -4.17 7.78
CA LEU A 49 -45.41 -5.43 8.22
C LEU A 49 -46.11 -5.27 9.57
N LYS A 50 -45.49 -4.59 10.54
CA LYS A 50 -46.11 -4.33 11.86
C LYS A 50 -47.37 -3.50 11.76
N ILE A 51 -47.40 -2.48 10.89
CA ILE A 51 -48.62 -1.72 10.62
C ILE A 51 -49.66 -2.68 10.06
N LYS A 52 -49.34 -3.45 9.03
CA LYS A 52 -50.33 -4.33 8.39
C LYS A 52 -50.91 -5.38 9.34
N GLU A 53 -50.08 -5.99 10.17
CA GLU A 53 -50.45 -7.00 11.16
C GLU A 53 -51.34 -6.41 12.27
N ARG A 54 -50.96 -5.25 12.83
CA ARG A 54 -51.70 -4.63 13.95
C ARG A 54 -52.98 -3.90 13.53
N SER A 55 -53.15 -3.67 12.24
CA SER A 55 -54.31 -2.93 11.72
C SER A 55 -55.54 -3.82 11.50
N ASP A 56 -55.45 -5.14 11.63
CA ASP A 56 -56.55 -6.09 11.35
C ASP A 56 -57.29 -5.80 10.02
N GLY A 57 -56.53 -5.42 8.98
CA GLY A 57 -57.09 -5.14 7.65
C GLY A 57 -57.63 -3.71 7.45
N THR A 58 -57.72 -2.88 8.49
CA THR A 58 -58.20 -1.47 8.36
C THR A 58 -57.27 -0.60 7.52
N ILE A 59 -55.96 -0.84 7.59
CA ILE A 59 -54.95 -0.14 6.79
C ILE A 59 -54.62 -0.95 5.54
N SER A 60 -54.72 -0.30 4.38
CA SER A 60 -54.33 -0.86 3.10
C SER A 60 -52.81 -1.04 3.03
N PHE A 61 -52.34 -2.00 2.23
CA PHE A 61 -50.90 -2.19 2.03
C PHE A 61 -50.20 -0.92 1.53
N LYS A 62 -50.84 -0.20 0.61
CA LYS A 62 -50.34 1.07 0.08
C LYS A 62 -50.14 2.11 1.20
N MET A 63 -51.13 2.30 2.06
CA MET A 63 -51.04 3.24 3.18
C MET A 63 -49.98 2.83 4.20
N ALA A 64 -49.88 1.52 4.51
CA ALA A 64 -48.84 1.01 5.39
C ALA A 64 -47.43 1.26 4.83
N ALA A 65 -47.24 1.07 3.52
CA ALA A 65 -45.98 1.36 2.84
C ALA A 65 -45.64 2.86 2.84
N GLU A 66 -46.62 3.73 2.60
CA GLU A 66 -46.43 5.19 2.65
C GLU A 66 -46.02 5.67 4.05
N ILE A 67 -46.70 5.18 5.11
CA ILE A 67 -46.34 5.49 6.50
C ILE A 67 -44.94 4.96 6.84
N ALA A 68 -44.63 3.72 6.45
CA ALA A 68 -43.32 3.13 6.69
C ALA A 68 -42.20 3.91 5.98
N ALA A 69 -42.44 4.37 4.76
CA ALA A 69 -41.50 5.21 4.00
C ALA A 69 -41.26 6.55 4.70
N MET A 70 -42.31 7.22 5.17
CA MET A 70 -42.19 8.49 5.92
C MET A 70 -41.41 8.30 7.23
N LEU A 71 -41.72 7.27 8.01
CA LEU A 71 -41.05 7.00 9.28
C LEU A 71 -39.59 6.62 9.08
N THR A 72 -39.31 5.72 8.14
CA THR A 72 -37.93 5.31 7.81
C THR A 72 -37.15 6.50 7.28
N GLY A 73 -37.72 7.27 6.35
CA GLY A 73 -37.11 8.50 5.85
C GLY A 73 -36.77 9.47 6.96
N GLY A 74 -37.72 9.78 7.86
CA GLY A 74 -37.50 10.70 8.97
C GLY A 74 -36.44 10.25 9.98
N VAL A 75 -36.26 8.94 10.19
CA VAL A 75 -35.23 8.39 11.09
C VAL A 75 -33.84 8.43 10.44
N PHE A 76 -33.74 8.07 9.16
CA PHE A 76 -32.44 7.91 8.49
C PHE A 76 -31.94 9.21 7.81
N GLU A 77 -32.82 10.12 7.40
CA GLU A 77 -32.46 11.40 6.77
C GLU A 77 -31.37 12.19 7.53
N PRO A 78 -31.45 12.41 8.86
CA PRO A 78 -30.41 13.17 9.57
C PRO A 78 -29.05 12.46 9.60
N ILE A 79 -29.01 11.13 9.46
CA ILE A 79 -27.76 10.36 9.37
C ILE A 79 -27.15 10.55 7.99
N TYR A 80 -27.95 10.35 6.92
CA TYR A 80 -27.48 10.54 5.54
C TYR A 80 -27.03 11.97 5.25
N LYS A 81 -27.64 12.98 5.89
CA LYS A 81 -27.21 14.39 5.78
C LYS A 81 -25.82 14.69 6.36
N GLN A 82 -25.32 13.85 7.27
CA GLN A 82 -23.98 14.00 7.84
C GLN A 82 -22.88 13.39 6.97
N ILE A 83 -23.25 12.65 5.92
CA ILE A 83 -22.31 11.98 5.05
C ILE A 83 -21.76 12.97 4.03
N ASP A 84 -20.45 13.17 4.08
CA ASP A 84 -19.74 13.99 3.10
C ASP A 84 -19.47 13.19 1.81
N PRO A 85 -20.11 13.55 0.68
CA PRO A 85 -19.91 12.85 -0.59
C PRO A 85 -18.49 13.03 -1.15
N GLU A 86 -17.81 14.13 -0.85
CA GLU A 86 -16.43 14.36 -1.31
C GLU A 86 -15.47 13.39 -0.62
N LYS A 87 -15.59 13.25 0.72
CA LYS A 87 -14.81 12.28 1.50
C LYS A 87 -15.06 10.85 1.05
N LEU A 88 -16.30 10.50 0.74
CA LEU A 88 -16.67 9.20 0.18
C LEU A 88 -16.02 8.96 -1.20
N GLY A 89 -16.10 9.95 -2.10
CA GLY A 89 -15.51 9.86 -3.43
C GLY A 89 -13.98 9.73 -3.40
N ALA A 90 -13.31 10.49 -2.54
CA ALA A 90 -11.87 10.43 -2.35
C ALA A 90 -11.43 9.06 -1.81
N THR A 91 -12.18 8.53 -0.85
CA THR A 91 -11.99 7.18 -0.29
C THR A 91 -12.10 6.10 -1.37
N ALA A 92 -13.21 6.09 -2.12
CA ALA A 92 -13.45 5.10 -3.16
C ALA A 92 -12.39 5.16 -4.27
N ARG A 93 -12.00 6.39 -4.67
CA ARG A 93 -10.90 6.60 -5.61
C ARG A 93 -9.59 6.02 -5.08
N SER A 94 -9.26 6.26 -3.82
CA SER A 94 -8.00 5.82 -3.24
C SER A 94 -7.94 4.29 -3.15
N LEU A 95 -9.04 3.64 -2.76
CA LEU A 95 -9.17 2.18 -2.79
C LEU A 95 -8.98 1.62 -4.20
N ASN A 96 -9.56 2.26 -5.21
CA ASN A 96 -9.40 1.86 -6.61
C ASN A 96 -7.95 1.99 -7.07
N VAL A 97 -7.28 3.09 -6.72
CA VAL A 97 -5.86 3.30 -7.03
C VAL A 97 -5.00 2.23 -6.37
N ALA A 98 -5.21 1.96 -5.08
CA ALA A 98 -4.47 0.95 -4.33
C ALA A 98 -4.67 -0.46 -4.94
N ASN A 99 -5.91 -0.81 -5.32
CA ASN A 99 -6.21 -2.05 -6.02
C ASN A 99 -5.51 -2.14 -7.38
N GLU A 100 -5.52 -1.08 -8.19
CA GLU A 100 -4.85 -1.09 -9.50
C GLU A 100 -3.32 -1.21 -9.38
N TYR A 101 -2.72 -0.54 -8.39
CA TYR A 101 -1.30 -0.74 -8.09
C TYR A 101 -1.01 -2.15 -7.60
N GLY A 102 -1.82 -2.68 -6.67
CA GLY A 102 -1.67 -4.05 -6.18
C GLY A 102 -1.74 -5.10 -7.29
N LYS A 103 -2.67 -4.95 -8.24
CA LYS A 103 -2.75 -5.81 -9.44
C LYS A 103 -1.46 -5.75 -10.24
N ARG A 104 -0.96 -4.55 -10.56
CA ARG A 104 0.26 -4.36 -11.35
C ARG A 104 1.51 -4.89 -10.66
N LEU A 105 1.62 -4.70 -9.34
CA LEU A 105 2.69 -5.27 -8.53
C LEU A 105 2.63 -6.80 -8.56
N ASN A 106 1.43 -7.38 -8.47
CA ASN A 106 1.28 -8.84 -8.50
C ASN A 106 1.63 -9.46 -9.85
N VAL A 107 1.44 -8.75 -10.97
CA VAL A 107 1.88 -9.24 -12.30
C VAL A 107 3.37 -9.56 -12.30
N ARG A 108 4.18 -8.75 -11.62
CA ARG A 108 5.64 -8.95 -11.50
C ARG A 108 6.00 -9.87 -10.33
N GLY A 109 5.45 -9.60 -9.15
CA GLY A 109 5.80 -10.30 -7.91
C GLY A 109 5.20 -11.69 -7.76
N LYS A 110 4.05 -11.97 -8.40
CA LYS A 110 3.32 -13.25 -8.38
C LYS A 110 3.21 -13.87 -6.98
N ASN A 111 3.00 -13.01 -5.98
CA ASN A 111 3.03 -13.43 -4.59
C ASN A 111 1.67 -13.40 -3.91
N LEU A 112 0.65 -12.77 -4.50
CA LEU A 112 -0.70 -12.77 -3.93
C LEU A 112 -1.47 -14.02 -4.33
N LYS A 113 -2.13 -14.64 -3.35
CA LYS A 113 -3.13 -15.68 -3.58
C LYS A 113 -4.42 -15.08 -4.16
N GLN A 114 -5.31 -15.96 -4.61
CA GLN A 114 -6.62 -15.54 -5.11
C GLN A 114 -7.36 -14.72 -4.04
N ASN A 115 -7.97 -13.61 -4.46
CA ASN A 115 -8.70 -12.65 -3.61
C ASN A 115 -7.87 -12.01 -2.48
N ALA A 116 -6.56 -12.26 -2.38
CA ALA A 116 -5.74 -11.70 -1.30
C ALA A 116 -5.66 -10.17 -1.36
N LEU A 117 -5.63 -9.59 -2.57
CA LEU A 117 -5.64 -8.13 -2.74
C LEU A 117 -6.92 -7.49 -2.21
N GLN A 118 -8.07 -8.09 -2.53
CA GLN A 118 -9.35 -7.65 -2.01
C GLN A 118 -9.38 -7.78 -0.49
N ARG A 119 -8.92 -8.92 0.05
CA ARG A 119 -8.85 -9.12 1.50
C ARG A 119 -8.00 -8.06 2.20
N LEU A 120 -6.81 -7.78 1.67
CA LEU A 120 -5.91 -6.75 2.17
C LEU A 120 -6.53 -5.35 2.13
N GLY A 121 -7.35 -5.05 1.12
CA GLY A 121 -7.95 -3.72 0.93
C GLY A 121 -9.27 -3.48 1.65
N VAL A 122 -10.10 -4.52 1.85
CA VAL A 122 -11.47 -4.34 2.35
C VAL A 122 -11.93 -5.33 3.43
N ALA A 123 -11.22 -6.43 3.68
CA ALA A 123 -11.72 -7.47 4.59
C ALA A 123 -11.20 -7.37 6.03
N TYR A 124 -10.29 -6.44 6.32
CA TYR A 124 -9.79 -6.22 7.67
C TYR A 124 -10.48 -5.01 8.32
N PRO A 125 -10.92 -5.13 9.58
CA PRO A 125 -11.78 -4.13 10.23
C PRO A 125 -11.05 -2.82 10.56
N SER A 126 -9.71 -2.85 10.65
CA SER A 126 -8.91 -1.66 10.93
C SER A 126 -7.50 -1.78 10.35
N HIS A 127 -6.84 -0.65 10.09
CA HIS A 127 -5.43 -0.64 9.67
C HIS A 127 -4.46 -1.10 10.75
N GLY A 128 -4.88 -1.11 12.02
CA GLY A 128 -4.12 -1.69 13.13
C GLY A 128 -4.29 -3.21 13.26
N PHE A 129 -5.02 -3.85 12.35
CA PHE A 129 -5.16 -5.30 12.37
C PHE A 129 -3.82 -5.97 12.05
N VAL A 130 -3.31 -6.74 13.01
CA VAL A 130 -2.01 -7.40 12.88
C VAL A 130 -2.12 -8.63 11.99
N ILE A 131 -1.43 -8.62 10.86
CA ILE A 131 -1.23 -9.78 9.99
C ILE A 131 0.09 -10.44 10.38
N ASP A 132 -0.03 -11.46 11.22
CA ASP A 132 1.10 -12.31 11.61
C ASP A 132 1.55 -13.25 10.47
N ARG A 133 2.58 -14.07 10.71
CA ARG A 133 3.07 -15.02 9.70
C ARG A 133 1.98 -16.01 9.24
N ARG A 134 1.11 -16.47 10.14
CA ARG A 134 0.07 -17.46 9.84
C ARG A 134 -1.03 -16.87 8.96
N GLU A 135 -1.43 -15.62 9.22
CA GLU A 135 -2.40 -14.92 8.40
C GLU A 135 -1.78 -14.50 7.06
N ALA A 136 -0.52 -14.06 7.06
CA ALA A 136 0.23 -13.77 5.84
C ALA A 136 0.33 -15.00 4.92
N GLU A 137 0.52 -16.20 5.47
CA GLU A 137 0.50 -17.45 4.70
C GLU A 137 -0.84 -17.69 3.99
N ARG A 138 -1.96 -17.11 4.45
CA ARG A 138 -3.25 -17.21 3.75
C ARG A 138 -3.39 -16.20 2.62
N LEU A 139 -2.61 -15.12 2.63
CA LEU A 139 -2.66 -14.03 1.66
C LEU A 139 -1.58 -14.17 0.58
N PHE A 140 -0.40 -14.64 0.95
CA PHE A 140 0.76 -14.69 0.07
C PHE A 140 1.20 -16.12 -0.22
N THR A 141 1.85 -16.31 -1.37
CA THR A 141 2.35 -17.61 -1.83
C THR A 141 3.70 -17.94 -1.19
N HIS A 142 4.55 -16.93 -1.04
CA HIS A 142 5.89 -17.03 -0.48
C HIS A 142 5.94 -16.26 0.84
N VAL A 143 5.80 -17.02 1.93
CA VAL A 143 6.03 -16.55 3.30
C VAL A 143 7.02 -17.52 3.93
N ARG A 144 8.12 -17.00 4.45
CA ARG A 144 9.17 -17.79 5.10
C ARG A 144 9.71 -17.10 6.32
N THR A 145 10.37 -17.86 7.18
CA THR A 145 11.22 -17.31 8.23
C THR A 145 12.43 -16.60 7.61
N PRO A 146 12.94 -15.53 8.24
CA PRO A 146 14.22 -14.96 7.85
C PRO A 146 15.33 -16.01 8.06
N SER A 147 16.34 -15.98 7.18
CA SER A 147 17.55 -16.77 7.32
C SER A 147 18.49 -16.16 8.36
N ASP A 148 19.46 -16.93 8.87
CA ASP A 148 20.41 -16.45 9.88
C ASP A 148 21.14 -15.17 9.45
N LEU A 149 21.53 -15.08 8.18
CA LEU A 149 22.17 -13.88 7.62
C LEU A 149 21.23 -12.67 7.59
N GLU A 150 19.93 -12.86 7.36
CA GLU A 150 18.95 -11.77 7.38
C GLU A 150 18.65 -11.32 8.80
N ILE A 151 18.70 -12.23 9.77
CA ILE A 151 18.59 -11.91 11.19
C ILE A 151 19.81 -11.10 11.63
N GLU A 152 21.03 -11.51 11.25
CA GLU A 152 22.26 -10.77 11.53
C GLU A 152 22.24 -9.37 10.90
N LEU A 153 21.81 -9.27 9.64
CA LEU A 153 21.62 -8.00 8.95
C LEU A 153 20.59 -7.11 9.66
N ALA A 154 19.44 -7.67 10.03
CA ALA A 154 18.39 -6.95 10.74
C ALA A 154 18.87 -6.45 12.11
N ALA A 155 19.68 -7.24 12.82
CA ALA A 155 20.28 -6.81 14.09
C ALA A 155 21.27 -5.66 13.90
N GLY A 156 22.10 -5.71 12.85
CA GLY A 156 23.07 -4.65 12.54
C GLY A 156 22.42 -3.34 12.09
N VAL A 157 21.33 -3.41 11.33
CA VAL A 157 20.63 -2.22 10.79
C VAL A 157 19.51 -1.73 11.71
N GLY A 158 18.95 -2.59 12.56
CA GLY A 158 17.70 -2.35 13.29
C GLY A 158 17.71 -1.09 14.18
N VAL A 159 18.84 -0.80 14.84
CA VAL A 159 19.01 0.41 15.66
C VAL A 159 18.91 1.68 14.80
N TYR A 160 19.52 1.65 13.61
CA TYR A 160 19.60 2.80 12.70
C TYR A 160 18.35 2.94 11.81
N ALA A 161 17.61 1.85 11.58
CA ALA A 161 16.35 1.89 10.83
C ALA A 161 15.19 2.50 11.63
N SER A 162 15.27 2.43 12.97
CA SER A 162 14.19 2.84 13.87
C SER A 162 14.36 4.26 14.41
N ILE A 163 15.59 4.77 14.44
CA ILE A 163 15.93 6.07 15.02
C ILE A 163 16.53 6.95 13.91
N PRO A 164 15.89 8.09 13.56
CA PRO A 164 16.47 9.05 12.63
C PRO A 164 17.84 9.51 13.14
N CYS A 165 18.86 9.45 12.29
CA CYS A 165 20.21 9.88 12.63
C CYS A 165 20.71 10.89 11.59
N ASP A 166 21.27 12.01 12.06
CA ASP A 166 21.74 13.09 11.19
C ASP A 166 23.04 12.73 10.44
N THR A 167 23.76 11.70 10.92
CA THR A 167 24.99 11.21 10.30
C THR A 167 24.73 9.94 9.50
N PRO A 168 25.08 9.91 8.20
CA PRO A 168 24.92 8.71 7.38
C PRO A 168 25.88 7.60 7.85
N LEU A 169 25.34 6.41 8.10
CA LEU A 169 26.14 5.23 8.43
C LEU A 169 26.63 4.54 7.16
N VAL A 170 27.94 4.30 7.07
CA VAL A 170 28.54 3.46 6.02
C VAL A 170 29.27 2.32 6.70
N GLN A 171 28.79 1.09 6.51
CA GLN A 171 29.38 -0.12 7.06
C GLN A 171 29.51 -1.18 5.97
N PHE A 172 30.62 -1.91 5.99
CA PHE A 172 30.80 -3.07 5.13
C PHE A 172 30.03 -4.25 5.72
N LEU A 173 29.13 -4.82 4.93
CA LEU A 173 28.38 -6.04 5.29
C LEU A 173 29.21 -7.32 5.07
N ASN A 174 30.35 -7.20 4.39
CA ASN A 174 31.28 -8.29 4.17
C ASN A 174 32.51 -8.10 5.07
N PRO A 175 33.15 -9.18 5.53
CA PRO A 175 34.45 -9.06 6.17
C PRO A 175 35.39 -8.38 5.16
N VAL A 176 35.93 -7.22 5.55
CA VAL A 176 36.95 -6.53 4.76
C VAL A 176 38.06 -7.53 4.52
N VAL A 177 38.28 -7.91 3.25
CA VAL A 177 39.45 -8.69 2.87
C VAL A 177 40.63 -7.86 3.36
N LYS A 178 41.34 -8.34 4.39
CA LYS A 178 42.54 -7.67 4.88
C LYS A 178 43.42 -7.43 3.66
N GLU A 179 43.76 -6.17 3.40
CA GLU A 179 44.76 -5.88 2.36
C GLU A 179 45.99 -6.71 2.68
N VAL A 180 46.31 -7.66 1.80
CA VAL A 180 47.60 -8.32 1.81
C VAL A 180 48.60 -7.20 1.56
N LYS A 181 49.35 -6.82 2.60
CA LYS A 181 50.50 -5.94 2.44
C LYS A 181 51.39 -6.60 1.39
N ASN A 182 51.50 -5.99 0.21
CA ASN A 182 52.54 -6.37 -0.74
C ASN A 182 53.87 -5.96 -0.11
N ASP A 183 54.52 -6.89 0.59
CA ASP A 183 55.91 -6.73 1.00
C ASP A 183 56.77 -6.61 -0.28
N PRO A 184 57.54 -5.52 -0.45
CA PRO A 184 58.36 -5.32 -1.65
C PRO A 184 59.58 -6.25 -1.72
N SER A 185 59.73 -7.24 -0.84
CA SER A 185 60.94 -8.09 -0.78
C SER A 185 60.89 -9.35 -1.64
N ASN A 186 59.79 -9.65 -2.33
CA ASN A 186 59.70 -10.86 -3.15
C ASN A 186 59.63 -10.59 -4.67
N ALA A 187 60.26 -9.49 -5.10
CA ALA A 187 60.51 -9.19 -6.50
C ALA A 187 61.94 -9.57 -6.91
N ALA A 188 62.35 -10.83 -6.66
CA ALA A 188 63.49 -11.39 -7.37
C ALA A 188 63.42 -12.92 -7.38
N ALA A 189 63.54 -13.47 -8.60
CA ALA A 189 63.74 -14.88 -8.92
C ALA A 189 62.51 -15.79 -8.82
N THR A 190 61.78 -15.91 -9.93
CA THR A 190 62.00 -17.02 -10.89
C THR A 190 61.09 -16.85 -12.09
N GLY A 191 61.67 -16.59 -13.26
CA GLY A 191 60.97 -16.76 -14.53
C GLY A 191 60.93 -18.23 -14.89
N THR A 192 59.82 -18.71 -15.48
CA THR A 192 59.80 -19.48 -16.73
C THR A 192 58.36 -19.52 -17.28
N SER A 193 58.22 -18.97 -18.49
CA SER A 193 57.27 -19.26 -19.58
C SER A 193 55.98 -20.08 -19.34
N ALA A 194 54.82 -19.50 -19.66
CA ALA A 194 53.78 -20.16 -20.45
C ALA A 194 52.75 -19.17 -21.03
N LYS A 195 52.36 -19.44 -22.28
CA LYS A 195 51.54 -18.67 -23.22
C LYS A 195 50.12 -18.31 -22.71
N GLY A 196 49.64 -17.11 -23.03
CA GLY A 196 48.23 -16.73 -22.89
C GLY A 196 47.85 -15.54 -23.79
N ALA A 197 46.83 -15.72 -24.61
CA ALA A 197 46.44 -14.88 -25.74
C ALA A 197 46.08 -13.42 -25.40
N ALA A 198 46.49 -12.50 -26.28
CA ALA A 198 46.18 -11.08 -26.21
C ALA A 198 44.75 -10.79 -26.67
N VAL A 199 43.90 -10.28 -25.76
CA VAL A 199 42.67 -9.56 -26.11
C VAL A 199 42.88 -8.07 -25.80
N LYS A 200 42.98 -7.26 -26.86
CA LYS A 200 43.10 -5.80 -26.77
C LYS A 200 41.78 -5.20 -26.29
N ARG A 201 41.76 -4.53 -25.13
CA ARG A 201 40.68 -3.61 -24.73
C ARG A 201 41.01 -2.19 -25.19
N SER A 202 40.18 -1.65 -26.07
CA SER A 202 40.18 -0.27 -26.57
C SER A 202 39.76 0.72 -25.48
N LYS A 203 40.45 1.87 -25.39
CA LYS A 203 40.11 3.01 -24.51
C LYS A 203 38.77 3.66 -24.96
N PRO A 204 37.91 4.14 -24.04
CA PRO A 204 36.75 4.92 -24.41
C PRO A 204 37.11 6.40 -24.63
N THR A 205 36.77 6.90 -25.82
CA THR A 205 36.89 8.31 -26.25
C THR A 205 35.73 9.16 -25.70
N ALA A 206 36.06 10.32 -25.12
CA ALA A 206 35.11 11.33 -24.65
C ALA A 206 34.32 11.99 -25.82
N PRO A 207 33.05 12.41 -25.62
CA PRO A 207 32.26 12.99 -26.69
C PRO A 207 32.56 14.48 -26.90
N LYS A 208 32.76 14.86 -28.17
CA LYS A 208 32.91 16.25 -28.64
C LYS A 208 31.53 16.97 -28.65
N ARG A 209 31.49 18.18 -28.09
CA ARG A 209 30.37 19.14 -28.24
C ARG A 209 30.37 19.66 -29.69
N SER A 210 29.27 19.43 -30.42
CA SER A 210 29.03 20.02 -31.75
C SER A 210 28.27 21.34 -31.62
N ALA A 211 28.79 22.36 -32.30
CA ALA A 211 28.19 23.68 -32.48
C ALA A 211 27.12 23.65 -33.60
N GLY A 212 26.11 24.51 -33.46
CA GLY A 212 25.09 24.83 -34.49
C GLY A 212 23.75 25.15 -33.84
N ALA A 213 22.96 26.14 -34.20
CA ALA A 213 23.07 27.24 -35.14
C ALA A 213 22.05 28.31 -34.68
N ARG A 214 22.35 29.59 -34.92
CA ARG A 214 21.44 30.72 -34.70
C ARG A 214 20.14 30.55 -35.50
N ARG A 215 18.98 30.88 -34.91
CA ARG A 215 17.83 31.51 -35.62
C ARG A 215 17.03 32.40 -34.66
N ASN A 216 16.83 33.65 -35.09
CA ASN A 216 16.00 34.69 -34.48
C ASN A 216 14.51 34.30 -34.53
N SER A 217 13.71 34.78 -33.56
CA SER A 217 12.81 35.94 -33.72
C SER A 217 11.49 35.84 -32.95
N VAL A 218 11.16 36.95 -32.27
CA VAL A 218 9.83 37.51 -31.94
C VAL A 218 9.07 36.96 -30.73
N ARG A 219 9.00 37.85 -29.72
CA ARG A 219 8.04 37.92 -28.62
C ARG A 219 6.83 38.74 -29.09
N PRO A 220 5.61 38.45 -28.63
CA PRO A 220 4.64 39.53 -28.45
C PRO A 220 4.21 39.63 -26.99
N THR A 221 4.31 40.84 -26.47
CA THR A 221 3.62 41.33 -25.29
C THR A 221 2.20 41.76 -25.67
N LYS A 222 1.20 41.27 -24.93
CA LYS A 222 0.22 42.10 -24.22
C LYS A 222 -0.40 41.25 -23.11
#